data_AF-A0A1W1CY00-F1
#
_entry.id   AF-A0A1W1CY00-F1
#
_cell.length_a   1.000
_cell.length_b   1.000
_cell.length_c   1.000
_cell.angle_alpha   90.00
_cell.angle_beta   90.00
_cell.angle_gamma   90.00
#
_symmetry.space_group_name_H-M   'P 1'
#
loop_
_entity.id
_entity.type
_entity.pdbx_description
1 polymer ?
#
loop_
_entity_poly.entity_id
_entity_poly.type
_entity_poly.pdbx_seq_one_letter_code
_entity_poly.pdbx_strand_id
1 'polypeptide(L)'
;MHQVSLSEFQNAVESLELLSLTTKEHVRKKYLKLSKKYHPDMERGSTEKFQEIREAYEILVEYMDNFRFTFTDEEFKQQNPILVNVEQSWLQEK
;
A
#
# COMPACT_ATOMS: atom_id res chain seq x y z
N MET A 1 -5.48 -19.30 -7.54
CA MET A 1 -5.40 -17.84 -7.41
C MET A 1 -6.58 -17.44 -6.55
N HIS A 2 -6.31 -17.03 -5.31
CA HIS A 2 -7.33 -16.42 -4.48
C HIS A 2 -7.53 -14.99 -5.03
N GLN A 3 -8.77 -14.57 -5.22
CA GLN A 3 -9.07 -13.21 -5.70
C GLN A 3 -9.51 -12.40 -4.48
N VAL A 4 -8.72 -11.38 -4.15
CA VAL A 4 -9.07 -10.41 -3.12
C VAL A 4 -10.35 -9.69 -3.53
N SER A 5 -11.37 -9.73 -2.68
CA SER A 5 -12.62 -8.99 -2.87
C SER A 5 -12.47 -7.51 -2.51
N LEU A 6 -13.37 -6.66 -3.02
CA LEU A 6 -13.36 -5.22 -2.74
C LEU A 6 -13.46 -4.91 -1.23
N SER A 7 -14.27 -5.70 -0.51
CA SER A 7 -14.47 -5.55 0.94
C SER A 7 -13.19 -5.84 1.73
N GLU A 8 -12.52 -6.96 1.40
CA GLU A 8 -11.26 -7.36 2.02
C GLU A 8 -10.16 -6.31 1.77
N PHE A 9 -10.10 -5.78 0.55
CA PHE A 9 -9.16 -4.72 0.21
C PHE A 9 -9.39 -3.44 1.04
N GLN A 10 -10.65 -2.99 1.17
CA GLN A 10 -10.98 -1.79 1.94
C GLN A 10 -10.59 -1.93 3.42
N ASN A 11 -10.97 -3.04 4.04
CA ASN A 11 -10.61 -3.33 5.43
C ASN A 11 -9.08 -3.37 5.63
N ALA A 12 -8.34 -3.93 4.67
CA ALA A 12 -6.90 -4.01 4.74
C ALA A 12 -6.21 -2.63 4.63
N VAL A 13 -6.74 -1.74 3.77
CA VAL A 13 -6.28 -0.35 3.63
C VAL A 13 -6.51 0.44 4.92
N GLU A 14 -7.69 0.29 5.53
CA GLU A 14 -8.04 0.94 6.80
C GLU A 14 -7.17 0.43 7.95
N SER A 15 -6.97 -0.89 8.06
CA SER A 15 -6.16 -1.53 9.10
C SER A 15 -4.70 -1.07 9.08
N LEU A 16 -4.15 -0.79 7.89
CA LEU A 16 -2.79 -0.29 7.71
C LEU A 16 -2.75 1.26 7.58
N GLU A 17 -3.89 1.93 7.74
CA GLU A 17 -4.06 3.38 7.72
C GLU A 17 -3.47 4.04 6.45
N LEU A 18 -3.58 3.40 5.28
CA LEU A 18 -2.96 3.89 4.04
C LEU A 18 -3.85 4.98 3.40
N LEU A 19 -3.42 6.24 3.50
CA LEU A 19 -4.21 7.41 3.06
C LEU A 19 -3.85 7.95 1.66
N SER A 20 -2.78 7.46 1.04
CA SER A 20 -2.27 8.02 -0.23
C SER A 20 -1.56 6.98 -1.08
N LEU A 21 -1.20 7.38 -2.31
CA LEU A 21 -0.29 6.65 -3.21
C LEU A 21 0.90 6.13 -2.41
N THR A 22 1.01 4.81 -2.33
CA THR A 22 1.95 4.13 -1.45
C THR A 22 2.64 3.01 -2.20
N THR A 23 3.89 2.71 -1.82
CA THR A 23 4.67 1.65 -2.44
C THR A 23 4.61 0.38 -1.60
N LYS A 24 4.90 -0.78 -2.20
CA LYS A 24 4.95 -2.06 -1.48
C LYS A 24 5.92 -1.99 -0.28
N GLU A 25 7.02 -1.27 -0.45
CA GLU A 25 7.99 -1.01 0.62
C GLU A 25 7.38 -0.20 1.77
N HIS A 26 6.56 0.81 1.47
CA HIS A 26 5.89 1.62 2.49
C HIS A 26 4.84 0.79 3.25
N VAL A 27 4.06 -0.03 2.56
CA VAL A 27 3.12 -0.98 3.19
C VAL A 27 3.86 -1.92 4.14
N ARG A 28 4.99 -2.49 3.69
CA ARG A 28 5.86 -3.34 4.54
C ARG A 28 6.41 -2.59 5.76
N LYS A 29 6.87 -1.35 5.58
CA LYS A 29 7.35 -0.51 6.68
C LYS A 29 6.26 -0.22 7.70
N LYS A 30 5.03 0.05 7.25
CA LYS A 30 3.87 0.24 8.13
C LYS A 30 3.51 -1.02 8.89
N TYR A 31 3.41 -2.16 8.20
CA TYR A 31 3.20 -3.46 8.82
C TYR A 31 4.21 -3.71 9.94
N LEU A 32 5.51 -3.56 9.67
CA LEU A 32 6.56 -3.76 10.68
C LEU A 32 6.42 -2.82 11.90
N LYS A 33 6.02 -1.57 11.69
CA LYS A 33 5.77 -0.62 12.79
C LYS A 33 4.57 -1.04 13.64
N LEU A 34 3.47 -1.43 13.00
CA LEU A 34 2.24 -1.84 13.66
C LEU A 34 2.40 -3.20 14.37
N SER A 35 3.05 -4.17 13.72
CA SER A 35 3.41 -5.47 14.30
C SER A 35 4.25 -5.32 15.56
N LYS A 36 5.24 -4.42 15.56
CA LYS A 36 5.99 -4.13 16.79
C LYS A 36 5.09 -3.53 17.86
N LYS A 37 4.25 -2.56 17.50
CA LYS A 37 3.33 -1.86 18.42
C LYS A 37 2.32 -2.80 19.10
N TYR A 38 1.79 -3.79 18.37
CA TYR A 38 0.75 -4.70 18.84
C TYR A 38 1.25 -6.12 19.15
N HIS A 39 2.58 -6.33 19.17
CA HIS A 39 3.16 -7.63 19.49
C HIS A 39 2.66 -8.15 20.85
N PRO A 40 2.30 -9.44 21.00
CA PRO A 40 1.74 -9.98 22.25
C PRO A 40 2.65 -9.80 23.47
N ASP A 41 3.97 -9.69 23.27
CA ASP A 41 4.94 -9.44 24.34
C ASP A 41 5.02 -7.96 24.80
N MET A 42 4.30 -7.04 24.15
CA MET A 42 4.24 -5.62 24.55
C MET A 42 3.07 -5.39 25.52
N GLU A 43 3.19 -4.43 26.44
CA GLU A 43 2.13 -4.10 27.42
C GLU A 43 0.78 -3.70 26.79
N ARG A 44 0.78 -3.19 25.55
CA ARG A 44 -0.42 -2.89 24.75
C ARG A 44 -0.63 -3.88 23.59
N GLY A 45 0.05 -5.02 23.67
CA GLY A 45 -0.07 -6.12 22.72
C GLY A 45 -1.49 -6.67 22.69
N SER A 46 -1.95 -7.02 21.50
CA SER A 46 -3.21 -7.72 21.33
C SER A 46 -3.04 -8.71 20.19
N THR A 47 -3.16 -10.00 20.51
CA THR A 47 -3.05 -11.08 19.53
C THR A 47 -4.07 -10.91 18.40
N GLU A 48 -5.28 -10.45 18.74
CA GLU A 48 -6.37 -10.20 17.78
C GLU A 48 -5.98 -9.08 16.79
N LYS A 49 -5.53 -7.93 17.30
CA LYS A 49 -5.05 -6.83 16.43
C LYS A 49 -3.83 -7.22 15.61
N PHE A 50 -2.92 -8.01 16.18
CA PHE A 50 -1.75 -8.49 15.46
C PHE A 50 -2.13 -9.41 14.29
N GLN A 51 -3.11 -10.29 14.50
CA GLN A 51 -3.65 -11.15 13.45
C GLN A 51 -4.33 -10.32 12.35
N GLU A 52 -5.17 -9.35 12.72
CA GLU A 52 -5.84 -8.43 11.79
C GLU A 52 -4.83 -7.66 10.91
N ILE A 53 -3.79 -7.10 11.52
CA ILE A 53 -2.72 -6.38 10.80
C ILE A 53 -1.95 -7.30 9.85
N ARG A 54 -1.73 -8.56 10.25
CA ARG A 54 -1.05 -9.55 9.43
C ARG A 54 -1.90 -9.94 8.22
N GLU A 55 -3.17 -10.25 8.45
CA GLU A 55 -4.10 -10.60 7.38
C GLU A 55 -4.26 -9.45 6.38
N ALA A 56 -4.42 -8.21 6.87
CA ALA A 56 -4.43 -7.01 6.05
C ALA A 56 -3.16 -6.89 5.19
N TYR A 57 -1.98 -7.15 5.77
CA TYR A 57 -0.73 -7.11 5.01
C TYR A 57 -0.66 -8.19 3.93
N GLU A 58 -1.07 -9.43 4.23
CA GLU A 58 -1.10 -10.54 3.28
C GLU A 58 -2.04 -10.22 2.10
N ILE A 59 -3.25 -9.72 2.37
CA ILE A 59 -4.23 -9.30 1.37
C ILE A 59 -3.67 -8.19 0.47
N LEU A 60 -3.06 -7.15 1.03
CA LEU A 60 -2.50 -6.06 0.24
C LEU A 60 -1.33 -6.53 -0.62
N VAL A 61 -0.45 -7.38 -0.08
CA VAL A 61 0.68 -7.93 -0.86
C VAL A 61 0.17 -8.80 -2.00
N GLU A 62 -0.82 -9.65 -1.77
CA GLU A 62 -1.44 -10.45 -2.84
C GLU A 62 -2.10 -9.57 -3.89
N TYR A 63 -2.82 -8.52 -3.48
CA TYR A 63 -3.41 -7.54 -4.39
C TYR A 63 -2.33 -6.89 -5.27
N MET A 64 -1.25 -6.40 -4.66
CA MET A 64 -0.13 -5.75 -5.35
C MET A 64 0.63 -6.69 -6.29
N ASP A 65 0.85 -7.94 -5.88
CA ASP A 65 1.54 -8.95 -6.70
C ASP A 65 0.70 -9.42 -7.89
N ASN A 66 -0.63 -9.25 -7.80
CA ASN A 66 -1.55 -9.51 -8.89
C ASN A 66 -1.86 -8.28 -9.75
N PHE A 67 -1.13 -7.17 -9.62
CA PHE A 67 -1.33 -6.02 -10.48
C PHE A 67 -1.17 -6.36 -11.95
N ARG A 68 -2.08 -5.80 -12.75
CA ARG A 68 -2.09 -5.88 -14.20
C ARG A 68 -1.76 -4.50 -14.71
N PHE A 69 -0.67 -4.41 -15.46
CA PHE A 69 -0.20 -3.18 -16.05
C PHE A 69 -0.57 -3.16 -17.53
N THR A 70 -1.04 -2.02 -18.02
CA THR A 70 -1.31 -1.80 -19.44
C THR A 70 -0.10 -1.22 -20.17
N PHE A 71 0.90 -0.76 -19.42
CA PHE A 71 2.15 -0.16 -19.89
C PHE A 71 1.92 1.00 -20.88
N THR A 72 0.90 1.82 -20.64
CA THR A 72 0.62 3.02 -21.43
C THR A 72 1.25 4.27 -20.80
N ASP A 73 1.48 5.29 -21.63
CA ASP A 73 1.97 6.60 -21.16
C ASP A 73 1.01 7.22 -20.12
N GLU A 74 -0.28 6.99 -20.27
CA GLU A 74 -1.31 7.47 -19.34
C GLU A 74 -1.19 6.78 -17.97
N GLU A 75 -1.00 5.45 -17.94
CA GLU A 75 -0.76 4.70 -16.71
C GLU A 75 0.51 5.17 -16.01
N PHE A 76 1.60 5.35 -16.76
CA PHE A 76 2.85 5.87 -16.22
C PHE A 76 2.67 7.25 -15.59
N LYS A 77 1.93 8.14 -16.28
CA LYS A 77 1.66 9.51 -15.79
C LYS A 77 0.80 9.52 -14.53
N GLN A 78 -0.21 8.66 -14.46
CA GLN A 78 -1.08 8.53 -13.29
C GLN A 78 -0.33 7.97 -12.07
N GLN A 79 0.57 7.01 -12.27
CA GLN A 79 1.38 6.44 -11.18
C GLN A 79 2.48 7.40 -10.70
N ASN A 80 2.94 8.34 -11.55
CA ASN A 80 4.06 9.23 -11.27
C ASN A 80 3.72 10.72 -11.46
N PRO A 81 2.69 11.25 -10.77
CA PRO A 81 2.18 12.60 -11.04
C PRO A 81 3.22 13.72 -10.82
N ILE A 82 4.19 13.51 -9.93
CA ILE A 82 5.26 14.49 -9.66
C ILE A 82 6.26 14.55 -10.83
N LEU A 83 6.69 13.41 -11.37
CA LEU A 83 7.71 13.34 -12.42
C LEU A 83 7.22 13.97 -13.74
N VAL A 84 5.93 13.79 -14.05
CA VAL A 84 5.30 14.33 -15.27
C VAL A 84 5.20 15.85 -15.24
N ASN A 85 4.85 16.42 -14.08
CA ASN A 85 4.72 17.87 -13.93
C ASN A 85 6.09 18.57 -14.02
N VAL A 86 7.16 17.89 -13.58
CA VAL A 86 8.52 18.40 -13.66
C VAL A 86 8.97 18.51 -15.13
N GLU A 87 8.70 17.50 -15.97
CA GLU A 87 9.07 17.53 -17.39
C GLU A 87 8.38 18.67 -18.17
N GLN A 88 7.12 18.96 -17.87
CA GLN A 88 6.38 20.09 -18.44
C GLN A 88 6.94 21.46 -18.01
N SER A 89 7.46 21.56 -16.79
CA SER A 89 8.05 22.79 -16.26
C SER A 89 9.35 23.18 -16.97
N TRP A 90 10.24 22.23 -17.28
CA TRP A 90 11.52 22.51 -17.95
C TRP A 90 11.38 22.84 -19.45
N LEU A 91 10.24 22.53 -20.07
CA LEU A 91 9.96 22.81 -21.48
C LEU A 91 9.42 24.23 -21.71
N GLN A 92 9.00 24.94 -20.65
CA GLN A 92 8.41 26.28 -20.72
C GLN A 92 9.45 27.41 -20.53
N GLU A 93 10.67 27.09 -20.11
CA GLU A 93 11.78 28.04 -19.87
C GLU A 93 12.81 28.12 -21.03
N LYS A 94 12.46 27.64 -22.23
CA LYS A 94 13.29 27.79 -23.44
C LYS A 94 12.62 28.61 -24.53
#